data_AF-A0A2T0J7P2-F1
#
_entry.id   AF-A0A2T0J7P2-F1
#
_cell.length_a   1.000
_cell.length_b   1.000
_cell.length_c   1.000
_cell.angle_alpha   90.00
_cell.angle_beta   90.00
_cell.angle_gamma   90.00
#
_symmetry.space_group_name_H-M   'P 1'
#
loop_
_entity.id
_entity.type
_entity.pdbx_description
1 polymer ?
#
loop_
_entity_poly.entity_id
_entity_poly.type
_entity_poly.pdbx_seq_one_letter_code
_entity_poly.pdbx_strand_id
1 'polypeptide(L)'
;MRDHHRHHHRPDTGIYRLATTLLDHRRHTASGLVTLYHERWEIESAFFAIKKSMLGRRVLRSHHPSAIAQEIYALLTTYQAIRIAITEAITASGIDPDRASFSFALQTARDQLIHAADVIADTVIDLIGTIGRTVLDQLMPNR
;
A
#
# COMPACT_ATOMS: atom_id res chain seq x y z
N MET A 1 -10.22 36.66 22.79
CA MET A 1 -11.33 35.68 22.72
C MET A 1 -11.42 35.24 21.27
N ARG A 2 -10.73 34.16 20.90
CA ARG A 2 -10.57 33.71 19.51
C ARG A 2 -11.68 32.71 19.19
N ASP A 3 -12.43 33.01 18.13
CA ASP A 3 -13.50 32.19 17.59
C ASP A 3 -12.96 30.87 17.04
N HIS A 4 -13.65 29.78 17.39
CA HIS A 4 -13.41 28.44 16.87
C HIS A 4 -14.04 28.32 15.47
N HIS A 5 -13.22 28.50 14.42
CA HIS A 5 -13.57 28.03 13.08
C HIS A 5 -13.58 26.49 13.07
N ARG A 6 -14.76 25.90 13.24
CA ARG A 6 -15.03 24.50 12.91
C ARG A 6 -14.88 24.32 11.41
N HIS A 7 -13.89 23.54 10.98
CA HIS A 7 -13.79 23.08 9.60
C HIS A 7 -14.94 22.12 9.30
N HIS A 8 -15.96 22.62 8.61
CA HIS A 8 -16.99 21.79 8.01
C HIS A 8 -16.38 21.13 6.77
N HIS A 9 -16.13 19.82 6.81
CA HIS A 9 -15.66 19.06 5.64
C HIS A 9 -16.84 18.92 4.67
N ARG A 10 -16.94 19.83 3.70
CA ARG A 10 -17.93 19.78 2.64
C ARG A 10 -17.44 18.74 1.60
N PRO A 11 -18.25 17.75 1.21
CA PRO A 11 -17.87 16.85 0.13
C PRO A 11 -17.71 17.68 -1.14
N ASP A 12 -16.53 17.61 -1.75
CA ASP A 12 -16.23 18.34 -2.97
C ASP A 12 -17.15 17.79 -4.08
N THR A 13 -18.17 18.56 -4.44
CA THR A 13 -19.22 18.11 -5.36
C THR A 13 -18.76 18.38 -6.79
N GLY A 14 -17.72 17.68 -7.21
CA GLY A 14 -17.19 17.72 -8.57
C GLY A 14 -18.10 16.92 -9.53
N ILE A 15 -18.21 17.40 -10.77
CA ILE A 15 -18.85 16.62 -11.84
C ILE A 15 -17.82 15.60 -12.35
N TYR A 16 -18.06 14.31 -12.09
CA TYR A 16 -17.23 13.21 -12.60
C TYR A 16 -17.74 12.74 -13.97
N ARG A 17 -16.83 12.66 -14.96
CA ARG A 17 -17.09 12.04 -16.26
C ARG A 17 -16.11 10.88 -16.45
N LEU A 18 -16.64 9.67 -16.56
CA LEU A 18 -15.87 8.43 -16.75
C LEU A 18 -16.22 7.81 -18.09
N ALA A 19 -15.22 7.47 -18.89
CA ALA A 19 -15.38 6.58 -20.04
C ALA A 19 -15.11 5.15 -19.57
N THR A 20 -16.03 4.23 -19.87
CA THR A 20 -15.93 2.83 -19.48
C THR A 20 -16.38 1.93 -20.63
N THR A 21 -15.81 0.73 -20.70
CA THR A 21 -16.24 -0.33 -21.63
C THR A 21 -17.40 -1.16 -21.07
N LEU A 22 -17.81 -0.90 -19.82
CA LEU A 22 -18.95 -1.55 -19.18
C LEU A 22 -20.26 -0.95 -19.68
N LEU A 23 -21.08 -1.76 -20.37
CA LEU A 23 -22.27 -1.29 -21.10
C LEU A 23 -23.58 -1.37 -20.29
N ASP A 24 -23.64 -2.22 -19.26
CA ASP A 24 -24.84 -2.40 -18.44
C ASP A 24 -24.82 -1.48 -17.21
N HIS A 25 -25.56 -0.36 -17.31
CA HIS A 25 -25.64 0.64 -16.25
C HIS A 25 -26.47 0.19 -15.03
N ARG A 26 -27.27 -0.88 -15.13
CA ARG A 26 -28.02 -1.44 -14.00
C ARG A 26 -27.12 -2.32 -13.15
N ARG A 27 -26.21 -3.05 -13.79
CA ARG A 27 -25.18 -3.87 -13.13
C ARG A 27 -23.98 -3.05 -12.65
N HIS A 28 -23.57 -2.02 -13.40
CA HIS A 28 -22.44 -1.15 -13.10
C HIS A 28 -22.94 0.29 -12.91
N THR A 29 -23.42 0.59 -11.71
CA THR A 29 -24.00 1.89 -11.41
C THR A 29 -22.96 3.00 -11.46
N ALA A 30 -23.37 4.22 -11.83
CA ALA A 30 -22.48 5.38 -11.88
C ALA A 30 -21.82 5.65 -10.52
N SER A 31 -22.56 5.49 -9.42
CA SER A 31 -22.01 5.59 -8.06
C SER A 31 -20.93 4.54 -7.80
N GLY A 32 -21.16 3.29 -8.19
CA GLY A 32 -20.17 2.23 -8.04
C GLY A 32 -18.90 2.47 -8.86
N LEU A 33 -19.03 2.98 -10.09
CA LEU A 33 -17.89 3.35 -10.93
C LEU A 33 -17.11 4.53 -10.35
N VAL A 34 -17.79 5.53 -9.79
CA VAL A 34 -17.14 6.66 -9.11
C VAL A 34 -16.39 6.16 -7.88
N THR A 35 -17.00 5.30 -7.04
CA THR A 35 -16.32 4.68 -5.90
C THR A 35 -15.08 3.90 -6.33
N LEU A 36 -15.18 3.01 -7.32
CA LEU A 36 -14.03 2.27 -7.85
C LEU A 36 -12.94 3.19 -8.43
N TYR A 37 -13.34 4.28 -9.08
CA TYR A 37 -12.39 5.27 -9.57
C TYR A 37 -11.69 6.02 -8.44
N HIS A 38 -12.39 6.27 -7.33
CA HIS A 38 -11.78 6.77 -6.11
C HIS A 38 -10.87 5.73 -5.46
N GLU A 39 -11.23 4.45 -5.42
CA GLU A 39 -10.34 3.39 -4.95
C GLU A 39 -9.09 3.27 -5.82
N ARG A 40 -9.15 3.65 -7.11
CA ARG A 40 -7.96 3.74 -7.96
C ARG A 40 -6.92 4.72 -7.41
N TRP A 41 -7.29 5.71 -6.59
CA TRP A 41 -6.31 6.56 -5.91
C TRP A 41 -5.34 5.77 -5.02
N GLU A 42 -5.64 4.52 -4.66
CA GLU A 42 -4.67 3.65 -3.99
C GLU A 42 -3.41 3.38 -4.82
N ILE A 43 -3.45 3.58 -6.15
CA ILE A 43 -2.24 3.56 -6.96
C ILE A 43 -1.27 4.69 -6.59
N GLU A 44 -1.79 5.83 -6.11
CA GLU A 44 -0.94 6.93 -5.62
C GLU A 44 -0.23 6.53 -4.33
N SER A 45 -0.91 5.82 -3.42
CA SER A 45 -0.30 5.21 -2.24
C SER A 45 0.83 4.24 -2.65
N ALA A 46 0.62 3.44 -3.71
CA ALA A 46 1.66 2.55 -4.25
C ALA A 46 2.86 3.32 -4.82
N PHE A 47 2.61 4.38 -5.62
CA PHE A 47 3.68 5.23 -6.13
C PHE A 47 4.43 5.95 -5.01
N PHE A 48 3.74 6.38 -3.97
CA PHE A 48 4.35 6.97 -2.79
C PHE A 48 5.26 5.94 -2.09
N ALA A 49 4.76 4.73 -1.81
CA ALA A 49 5.53 3.65 -1.20
C ALA A 49 6.83 3.36 -1.97
N ILE A 50 6.75 3.20 -3.29
CA ILE A 50 7.92 2.89 -4.14
C ILE A 50 8.89 4.08 -4.20
N LYS A 51 8.41 5.28 -4.54
CA LYS A 51 9.27 6.45 -4.80
C LYS A 51 9.81 7.09 -3.52
N LYS A 52 9.01 7.12 -2.45
CA LYS A 52 9.38 7.76 -1.19
C LYS A 52 9.95 6.75 -0.20
N SER A 53 9.22 5.70 0.14
CA SER A 53 9.63 4.81 1.24
C SER A 53 10.75 3.84 0.83
N MET A 54 10.67 3.25 -0.37
CA MET A 54 11.68 2.30 -0.84
C MET A 54 12.90 3.00 -1.41
N LEU A 55 12.71 3.92 -2.35
CA LEU A 55 13.80 4.65 -3.00
C LEU A 55 14.39 5.79 -2.15
N GLY A 56 13.69 6.27 -1.13
CA GLY A 56 14.15 7.42 -0.36
C GLY A 56 14.29 8.69 -1.21
N ARG A 57 13.44 8.87 -2.24
CA ARG A 57 13.51 9.94 -3.25
C ARG A 57 14.75 9.90 -4.16
N ARG A 58 15.54 8.83 -4.15
CA ARG A 58 16.68 8.66 -5.04
C ARG A 58 16.23 8.30 -6.45
N VAL A 59 17.07 8.63 -7.43
CA VAL A 59 16.89 8.20 -8.82
C VAL A 59 17.48 6.81 -9.03
N LEU A 60 17.05 6.14 -10.11
CA LEU A 60 17.66 4.89 -10.57
C LEU A 60 19.13 5.13 -10.92
N ARG A 61 19.97 4.13 -10.67
CA ARG A 61 21.43 4.29 -10.72
C ARG A 61 22.01 3.98 -12.10
N SER A 62 21.39 3.07 -12.84
CA SER A 62 21.88 2.65 -14.13
C SER A 62 21.59 3.66 -15.23
N HIS A 63 22.50 3.73 -16.19
CA HIS A 63 22.39 4.50 -17.42
C HIS A 63 22.08 3.61 -18.64
N HIS A 64 21.93 2.30 -18.45
CA HIS A 64 21.61 1.34 -19.52
C HIS A 64 20.13 0.91 -19.44
N PRO A 65 19.37 0.95 -20.56
CA PRO A 65 17.92 0.64 -20.54
C PRO A 65 17.56 -0.71 -19.93
N SER A 66 18.34 -1.76 -20.18
CA SER A 66 18.10 -3.11 -19.63
C SER A 66 18.28 -3.15 -18.11
N ALA A 67 19.32 -2.51 -17.59
CA ALA A 67 19.57 -2.45 -16.16
C ALA A 67 18.60 -1.48 -15.44
N ILE A 68 18.14 -0.42 -16.11
CA ILE A 68 17.03 0.41 -15.62
C ILE A 68 15.77 -0.44 -15.45
N ALA A 69 15.43 -1.27 -16.44
CA ALA A 69 14.28 -2.17 -16.35
C ALA A 69 14.45 -3.14 -15.18
N GLN A 70 15.65 -3.71 -14.98
CA GLN A 70 15.95 -4.57 -13.84
C GLN A 70 15.74 -3.86 -12.50
N GLU A 71 16.21 -2.62 -12.33
CA GLU A 71 15.99 -1.84 -11.10
C GLU A 71 14.50 -1.61 -10.85
N ILE A 72 13.73 -1.29 -11.90
CA ILE A 72 12.27 -1.13 -11.80
C ILE A 72 11.61 -2.44 -11.37
N TYR A 73 11.97 -3.57 -11.99
CA TYR A 73 11.42 -4.87 -11.60
C TYR A 73 11.80 -5.24 -10.17
N ALA A 74 13.02 -4.96 -9.72
CA ALA A 74 13.43 -5.20 -8.33
C ALA A 74 12.58 -4.39 -7.34
N LEU A 75 12.29 -3.13 -7.65
CA LEU A 75 11.41 -2.27 -6.84
C LEU A 75 9.97 -2.81 -6.82
N LEU A 76 9.42 -3.18 -7.98
CA LEU A 76 8.06 -3.71 -8.09
C LEU A 76 7.93 -5.03 -7.34
N THR A 77 8.87 -5.95 -7.53
CA THR A 77 8.87 -7.25 -6.85
C THR A 77 8.96 -7.08 -5.34
N THR A 78 9.85 -6.23 -4.84
CA THR A 78 9.98 -5.95 -3.41
C THR A 78 8.69 -5.33 -2.84
N TYR A 79 8.10 -4.37 -3.57
CA TYR A 79 6.81 -3.79 -3.18
C TYR A 79 5.72 -4.87 -3.07
N GLN A 80 5.61 -5.73 -4.07
CA GLN A 80 4.60 -6.79 -4.08
C GLN A 80 4.81 -7.82 -2.98
N ALA A 81 6.05 -8.23 -2.72
CA ALA A 81 6.35 -9.15 -1.62
C ALA A 81 5.89 -8.60 -0.26
N ILE A 82 6.15 -7.31 0.01
CA ILE A 82 5.69 -6.65 1.25
C ILE A 82 4.15 -6.54 1.27
N ARG A 83 3.52 -6.22 0.14
CA ARG A 83 2.05 -6.13 0.06
C ARG A 83 1.38 -7.48 0.26
N ILE A 84 1.96 -8.57 -0.22
CA ILE A 84 1.46 -9.93 0.02
C ILE A 84 1.50 -10.22 1.52
N ALA A 85 2.65 -10.01 2.18
CA ALA A 85 2.78 -10.24 3.63
C ALA A 85 1.77 -9.43 4.46
N ILE A 86 1.56 -8.15 4.10
CA ILE A 86 0.52 -7.31 4.72
C ILE A 86 -0.88 -7.90 4.49
N THR A 87 -1.18 -8.25 3.24
CA THR A 87 -2.52 -8.71 2.84
C THR A 87 -2.86 -10.04 3.50
N GLU A 88 -1.92 -10.97 3.59
CA GLU A 88 -2.08 -12.25 4.28
C GLU A 88 -2.39 -12.03 5.77
N ALA A 89 -1.64 -11.15 6.45
CA ALA A 89 -1.85 -10.82 7.85
C ALA A 89 -3.23 -10.19 8.13
N ILE A 90 -3.64 -9.24 7.27
CA ILE A 90 -4.92 -8.55 7.40
C ILE A 90 -6.10 -9.47 7.08
N THR A 91 -5.98 -10.27 6.02
CA THR A 91 -7.04 -11.20 5.61
C THR A 91 -7.30 -12.26 6.68
N ALA A 92 -6.24 -12.74 7.33
CA ALA A 92 -6.36 -13.70 8.43
C ALA A 92 -7.00 -13.11 9.71
N SER A 93 -6.97 -11.79 9.88
CA SER A 93 -7.43 -11.09 11.11
C SER A 93 -8.75 -10.35 10.96
N GLY A 94 -9.29 -10.21 9.74
CA GLY A 94 -10.55 -9.51 9.47
C GLY A 94 -10.50 -8.00 9.75
N ILE A 95 -9.30 -7.42 9.81
CA ILE A 95 -9.07 -6.00 10.08
C ILE A 95 -9.24 -5.20 8.78
N ASP A 96 -9.64 -3.94 8.90
CA ASP A 96 -9.65 -3.01 7.78
C ASP A 96 -8.23 -2.86 7.17
N PRO A 97 -8.03 -3.20 5.87
CA PRO A 97 -6.74 -3.11 5.19
C PRO A 97 -6.10 -1.73 5.23
N ASP A 98 -6.89 -0.66 5.32
CA ASP A 98 -6.38 0.72 5.34
C ASP A 98 -5.56 1.03 6.60
N ARG A 99 -5.70 0.20 7.64
CA ARG A 99 -4.94 0.35 8.90
C ARG A 99 -3.53 -0.22 8.82
N ALA A 100 -3.21 -0.99 7.78
CA ALA A 100 -1.90 -1.62 7.64
C ALA A 100 -0.86 -0.65 7.06
N SER A 101 0.16 -0.31 7.86
CA SER A 101 1.22 0.59 7.43
C SER A 101 2.29 -0.13 6.58
N PHE A 102 2.39 0.27 5.31
CA PHE A 102 3.46 -0.20 4.42
C PHE A 102 4.86 0.14 4.93
N SER A 103 5.03 1.34 5.51
CA SER A 103 6.34 1.80 5.99
C SER A 103 6.86 0.97 7.17
N PHE A 104 5.96 0.57 8.08
CA PHE A 104 6.33 -0.34 9.18
C PHE A 104 6.72 -1.71 8.65
N ALA A 105 5.91 -2.30 7.75
CA ALA A 105 6.22 -3.59 7.13
C ALA A 105 7.59 -3.58 6.41
N LEU A 106 7.88 -2.53 5.64
CA LEU A 106 9.17 -2.36 4.96
C LEU A 106 10.34 -2.26 5.94
N GLN A 107 10.17 -1.55 7.06
CA GLN A 107 11.21 -1.43 8.07
C GLN A 107 11.46 -2.78 8.75
N THR A 108 10.41 -3.50 9.14
CA THR A 108 10.53 -4.84 9.73
C THR A 108 11.25 -5.81 8.78
N ALA A 109 10.90 -5.80 7.49
CA ALA A 109 11.58 -6.64 6.50
C ALA A 109 13.08 -6.32 6.37
N ARG A 110 13.45 -5.03 6.44
CA ARG A 110 14.86 -4.61 6.46
C ARG A 110 15.57 -5.07 7.71
N ASP A 111 14.94 -4.92 8.87
CA ASP A 111 15.52 -5.29 10.16
C ASP A 111 15.75 -6.81 10.23
N GLN A 112 14.82 -7.63 9.72
CA GLN A 112 15.04 -9.08 9.62
C GLN A 112 16.27 -9.44 8.77
N LEU A 113 16.46 -8.78 7.62
CA LEU A 113 17.63 -8.98 6.77
C LEU A 113 18.92 -8.52 7.45
N ILE A 114 18.92 -7.35 8.09
CA ILE A 114 20.09 -6.76 8.75
C ILE A 114 20.53 -7.62 9.94
N HIS A 115 19.57 -8.11 10.73
CA HIS A 115 19.85 -8.92 11.90
C HIS A 115 20.02 -10.42 11.59
N ALA A 116 19.85 -10.82 10.32
CA ALA A 116 19.74 -12.22 9.91
C ALA A 116 18.75 -13.01 10.79
N ALA A 117 17.71 -12.32 11.28
CA ALA A 117 16.67 -12.91 12.11
C ALA A 117 15.81 -13.84 11.25
N ASP A 118 15.36 -14.95 11.82
CA ASP A 118 14.51 -15.96 11.17
C ASP A 118 15.14 -16.66 9.94
N VAL A 119 16.45 -16.47 9.67
CA VAL A 119 17.18 -17.09 8.54
C VAL A 119 17.69 -18.51 8.85
N ILE A 120 17.70 -18.92 10.12
CA ILE A 120 18.19 -20.25 10.53
C ILE A 120 17.03 -21.26 10.51
N ALA A 121 17.28 -22.42 9.88
CA ALA A 121 16.34 -23.42 9.35
C ALA A 121 15.30 -24.07 10.31
N ASP A 122 15.11 -23.58 11.53
CA ASP A 122 14.12 -24.07 12.49
C ASP A 122 12.96 -23.08 12.71
N THR A 123 12.92 -21.96 11.97
CA THR A 123 11.82 -21.01 12.08
C THR A 123 10.53 -21.62 11.52
N VAL A 124 9.52 -21.78 12.37
CA VAL A 124 8.16 -22.09 11.91
C VAL A 124 7.72 -20.98 10.96
N ILE A 125 7.58 -21.30 9.68
CA ILE A 125 7.00 -20.43 8.67
C ILE A 125 5.49 -20.38 8.93
N ASP A 126 5.08 -19.50 9.83
CA ASP A 126 3.69 -19.06 9.92
C ASP A 126 3.37 -18.20 8.69
N LEU A 127 2.17 -18.39 8.14
CA LEU A 127 1.62 -17.64 7.01
C LEU A 127 1.71 -16.12 7.22
N ILE A 128 1.60 -15.65 8.46
CA ILE A 128 1.68 -14.22 8.80
C ILE A 128 3.14 -13.73 8.91
N GLY A 129 4.04 -14.60 9.39
CA GLY A 129 5.44 -14.24 9.65
C GLY A 129 5.64 -13.05 10.60
N THR A 130 6.89 -12.63 10.78
CA THR A 130 7.26 -11.50 11.67
C THR A 130 6.80 -10.14 11.13
N ILE A 131 6.81 -9.96 9.80
CA ILE A 131 6.30 -8.75 9.15
C ILE A 131 4.82 -8.58 9.43
N GLY A 132 4.01 -9.61 9.19
CA GLY A 132 2.57 -9.54 9.38
C GLY A 132 2.18 -9.28 10.84
N ARG A 133 2.83 -9.94 11.81
CA ARG A 133 2.58 -9.71 13.24
C ARG A 133 2.90 -8.28 13.65
N THR A 134 4.04 -7.75 13.21
CA THR A 134 4.43 -6.37 13.53
C THR A 134 3.44 -5.35 12.95
N VAL A 135 2.90 -5.62 11.75
CA VAL A 135 1.86 -4.79 11.14
C VAL A 135 0.57 -4.81 11.97
N LEU A 136 0.17 -5.98 12.47
CA LEU A 136 -1.01 -6.14 13.33
C LEU A 136 -0.84 -5.46 14.70
N ASP A 137 0.38 -5.43 15.24
CA ASP A 137 0.69 -4.75 16.50
C ASP A 137 0.77 -3.22 16.36
N GLN A 138 1.01 -2.72 15.14
CA GLN A 138 1.21 -1.29 14.85
C GLN A 138 0.20 -0.72 13.85
N LEU A 139 -1.06 -1.12 14.01
CA LEU A 139 -2.15 -0.63 13.18
C LEU A 139 -2.31 0.88 13.30
N MET A 140 -2.54 1.52 12.16
CA MET A 140 -2.87 2.93 12.11
C MET A 140 -4.24 3.19 12.78
N PRO A 141 -4.50 4.42 13.27
CA PRO A 141 -5.82 4.80 13.77
C PRO A 141 -6.90 4.56 12.73
N ASN A 142 -8.13 4.32 13.19
CA ASN A 142 -9.28 4.28 12.29
C ASN A 142 -9.42 5.64 11.58
N ARG A 143 -9.69 5.61 10.27
CA ARG A 143 -10.00 6.79 9.47
C ARG A 143 -11.45 7.23 9.66
#